data_AF-A0A7G9YE97-F1
#
_entry.id   AF-A0A7G9YE97-F1
#
_cell.length_a   1.000
_cell.length_b   1.000
_cell.length_c   1.000
_cell.angle_alpha   90.00
_cell.angle_beta   90.00
_cell.angle_gamma   90.00
#
_symmetry.space_group_name_H-M   'P 1'
#
loop_
_entity.id
_entity.type
_entity.pdbx_description
1 polymer ?
#
loop_
_entity_poly.entity_id
_entity_poly.type
_entity_poly.pdbx_seq_one_letter_code
_entity_poly.pdbx_strand_id
1 'polypeptide(L)' 'MAIRQLISPTVMWYAVNLYKIRKITLSEAAKLSNVSLRQMLDILEEHGVKGNVTMKHQIRSLDYARNL' A
#
# COMPACT_ATOMS: atom_id res chain seq x y z
N MET A 1 -13.94 -10.86 -16.05
CA MET A 1 -14.29 -11.52 -14.76
C MET A 1 -13.34 -11.02 -13.70
N ALA A 2 -13.83 -10.26 -12.71
CA ALA A 2 -12.99 -9.70 -11.67
C ALA A 2 -12.76 -10.76 -10.58
N ILE A 3 -11.55 -11.32 -10.54
CA ILE A 3 -11.09 -12.12 -9.39
C ILE A 3 -10.83 -11.12 -8.26
N ARG A 4 -11.89 -10.65 -7.60
CA ARG A 4 -11.76 -10.05 -6.27
C ARG A 4 -11.41 -11.20 -5.34
N GLN A 5 -10.11 -11.41 -5.14
CA GLN A 5 -9.61 -12.33 -4.13
C GLN A 5 -10.31 -11.96 -2.82
N LEU A 6 -10.93 -12.96 -2.18
CA LEU A 6 -11.62 -12.85 -0.90
C LEU A 6 -10.59 -12.57 0.20
N ILE A 7 -10.17 -11.31 0.30
CA ILE A 7 -9.41 -10.85 1.45
C ILE A 7 -10.43 -10.72 2.57
N SER A 8 -10.16 -11.36 3.71
CA SER A 8 -11.04 -11.19 4.85
C SER A 8 -11.01 -9.70 5.25
N PRO A 9 -12.18 -9.05 5.43
CA PRO A 9 -12.24 -7.63 5.80
C PRO A 9 -11.38 -7.31 7.03
N THR A 10 -11.25 -8.28 7.94
CA THR A 10 -10.43 -8.18 9.15
C THR A 10 -8.94 -8.06 8.86
N VAL A 11 -8.38 -8.90 7.97
CA VAL A 11 -6.95 -8.86 7.62
C VAL A 11 -6.62 -7.55 6.91
N MET A 12 -7.51 -7.09 6.03
CA MET A 12 -7.38 -5.81 5.35
C MET A 12 -7.31 -4.65 6.35
N TRP A 13 -8.28 -4.59 7.26
CA TRP A 13 -8.37 -3.53 8.26
C TRP A 13 -7.15 -3.52 9.19
N TYR A 14 -6.65 -4.71 9.53
CA TYR A 14 -5.43 -4.88 10.32
C TYR A 14 -4.18 -4.36 9.58
N ALA A 15 -4.02 -4.71 8.29
CA ALA A 15 -2.91 -4.24 7.47
C ALA A 15 -2.93 -2.70 7.30
N VAL A 16 -4.11 -2.12 7.06
CA VAL A 16 -4.32 -0.67 6.97
C VAL A 16 -3.92 0.02 8.28
N ASN A 17 -4.35 -0.50 9.42
CA ASN A 17 -4.00 0.08 10.72
C ASN A 17 -2.50 0.00 11.01
N LEU A 18 -1.89 -1.18 10.83
CA LEU A 18 -0.45 -1.36 11.03
C LEU A 18 0.37 -0.41 10.16
N TYR A 19 -0.05 -0.19 8.92
CA TYR A 19 0.56 0.79 8.04
C TYR A 19 0.38 2.23 8.55
N LYS A 20 -0.84 2.59 8.96
CA LYS A 20 -1.17 3.92 9.50
C LYS A 20 -0.33 4.27 10.73
N ILE A 21 -0.11 3.31 11.63
CA ILE A 21 0.73 3.49 12.83
C ILE A 21 2.23 3.26 12.57
N ARG A 22 2.65 3.15 11.29
CA ARG A 22 4.04 2.96 10.85
C ARG A 22 4.74 1.72 11.44
N LYS A 23 3.99 0.67 11.77
CA LYS A 23 4.54 -0.62 12.25
C LYS A 23 5.01 -1.52 11.11
N ILE A 24 4.43 -1.34 9.92
CA ILE A 24 4.79 -2.08 8.71
C ILE A 24 4.89 -1.12 7.51
N THR A 25 5.64 -1.54 6.49
CA THR A 25 5.78 -0.87 5.21
C THR A 25 4.62 -1.19 4.27
N LEU A 26 4.50 -0.45 3.16
CA LEU A 26 3.52 -0.73 2.11
C LEU A 26 3.66 -2.16 1.54
N SER A 27 4.91 -2.63 1.40
CA SER A 27 5.21 -3.97 0.88
C SER A 27 4.76 -5.06 1.84
N GLU A 28 4.98 -4.87 3.13
CA GLU A 28 4.52 -5.80 4.16
C GLU A 28 2.99 -5.79 4.28
N ALA A 29 2.34 -4.63 4.18
CA ALA A 29 0.88 -4.55 4.18
C ALA A 29 0.25 -5.24 2.96
N ALA A 30 0.88 -5.09 1.79
CA ALA A 30 0.46 -5.76 0.56
C ALA A 30 0.62 -7.29 0.66
N LYS A 31 1.76 -7.77 1.19
CA LYS A 31 1.99 -9.19 1.46
C LYS A 31 1.00 -9.76 2.46
N LEU A 32 0.76 -9.06 3.57
CA LEU A 32 -0.17 -9.47 4.62
C LEU A 32 -1.61 -9.60 4.10
N SER A 33 -1.99 -8.72 3.18
CA SER A 33 -3.33 -8.71 2.58
C SER A 33 -3.41 -9.53 1.28
N ASN A 34 -2.32 -10.19 0.88
CA ASN A 34 -2.19 -10.92 -0.40
C ASN A 34 -2.62 -10.11 -1.64
N VAL A 35 -2.21 -8.85 -1.71
CA VAL A 35 -2.49 -7.95 -2.84
C VAL A 35 -1.21 -7.42 -3.47
N SER A 36 -1.33 -6.92 -4.70
CA SER A 36 -0.26 -6.14 -5.29
C SER A 36 -0.03 -4.81 -4.55
N LEU A 37 1.16 -4.23 -4.69
CA LEU A 37 1.47 -2.91 -4.14
C LEU A 37 0.48 -1.84 -4.61
N ARG A 38 0.04 -1.90 -5.89
CA ARG A 38 -0.92 -0.95 -6.46
C ARG A 38 -2.28 -1.07 -5.78
N GLN A 39 -2.79 -2.29 -5.66
CA GLN A 39 -4.05 -2.53 -4.96
C GLN A 39 -3.98 -2.08 -3.50
N MET A 40 -2.86 -2.30 -2.81
CA MET A 40 -2.69 -1.80 -1.44
C MET A 40 -2.76 -0.27 -1.37
N LEU A 41 -2.33 0.45 -2.41
CA LEU A 41 -2.48 1.91 -2.47
C LEU A 41 -3.93 2.33 -2.59
N ASP A 42 -4.65 1.69 -3.51
CA ASP A 42 -6.08 1.95 -3.71
C ASP A 42 -6.85 1.69 -2.39
N ILE A 43 -6.53 0.58 -1.71
CA ILE A 43 -7.10 0.22 -0.40
C ILE A 43 -6.78 1.29 0.67
N LEU A 44 -5.54 1.74 0.76
CA LEU A 44 -5.15 2.77 1.73
C LEU A 44 -5.86 4.09 1.44
N GLU A 45 -6.02 4.45 0.17
CA GLU A 45 -6.75 5.65 -0.24
C GLU A 45 -8.25 5.55 0.10
N GLU A 46 -8.88 4.42 -0.19
CA GLU A 46 -10.28 4.11 0.19
C GLU A 46 -10.49 4.21 1.70
N HIS A 47 -9.50 3.84 2.51
CA HIS A 47 -9.54 3.93 3.98
C HIS A 47 -9.10 5.29 4.53
N GLY A 48 -8.93 6.31 3.67
CA GLY A 48 -8.56 7.67 4.08
C GLY A 48 -7.12 7.80 4.59
N VAL A 49 -6.26 6.80 4.37
CA VAL A 49 -4.84 6.84 4.74
C VAL A 49 -4.05 7.55 3.65
N LYS A 50 -4.26 8.87 3.57
CA LYS A 50 -3.50 9.78 2.70
C LYS A 50 -2.23 10.20 3.42
N GLY A 51 -1.04 9.86 2.92
CA GLY A 51 0.17 10.49 3.45
C GLY A 51 1.53 9.95 3.06
N ASN A 52 1.71 8.63 2.84
CA ASN A 52 3.08 8.09 2.84
C ASN A 52 3.59 7.53 1.51
N VAL A 53 2.74 7.42 0.48
CA VAL A 53 3.15 6.79 -0.78
C VAL A 53 3.46 7.81 -1.86
N THR A 54 2.68 8.86 -2.02
CA THR A 54 2.93 9.90 -3.03
C THR A 54 4.32 10.53 -2.87
N MET A 55 4.75 10.82 -1.64
CA MET A 55 6.07 11.42 -1.38
C MET A 55 7.25 10.46 -1.65
N LYS A 56 7.19 9.19 -1.22
CA LYS A 56 8.29 8.25 -1.47
C LYS A 56 8.33 7.74 -2.91
N HIS A 57 7.19 7.63 -3.59
CA HIS A 57 7.15 7.24 -5.00
C HIS A 57 7.67 8.37 -5.90
N GLN A 58 7.35 9.63 -5.61
CA GLN A 58 7.95 10.78 -6.29
C GLN A 58 9.47 10.87 -6.08
N ILE A 59 9.96 10.61 -4.87
CA ILE A 59 11.41 10.64 -4.60
C ILE A 59 12.14 9.53 -5.39
N ARG A 60 11.60 8.30 -5.47
CA ARG A 60 12.26 7.22 -6.24
C ARG A 60 12.26 7.47 -7.75
N SER A 61 11.21 8.07 -8.32
CA SER A 61 11.21 8.43 -9.73
C SER A 61 12.23 9.52 -10.07
N LEU A 62 12.50 10.44 -9.14
CA LEU A 62 13.54 11.44 -9.30
C LEU A 62 14.96 10.86 -9.17
N ASP A 63 15.16 9.89 -8.27
CA ASP A 63 16.47 9.21 -8.10
C ASP A 63 16.83 8.32 -9.30
N TYR A 64 15.84 7.70 -9.95
CA TYR A 64 16.06 6.92 -11.18
C TYR A 64 16.42 7.82 -12.38
N ALA A 65 15.83 9.02 -12.45
CA ALA A 65 16.10 9.97 -13.53
C ALA A 65 17.45 10.71 -13.38
N ARG A 66 18.01 10.78 -12.16
CA ARG A 66 19.29 11.44 -11.89
C ARG A 66 20.50 10.52 -12.08
N ASN A 67 20.29 9.20 -12.17
CA ASN A 67 21.33 8.19 -12.40
C ASN A 67 21.35 7.64 -13.83
N LEU A 68 20.76 8.37 -14.79
CA LEU A 68 20.92 8.18 -16.24
C LEU A 68 21.70 9.36 -16.81
#